data_AF-A0A1H9RK45-F1
#
_entry.id   AF-A0A1H9RK45-F1
#
_cell.length_a   1.000
_cell.length_b   1.000
_cell.length_c   1.000
_cell.angle_alpha   90.00
_cell.angle_beta   90.00
_cell.angle_gamma   90.00
#
_symmetry.space_group_name_H-M   'P 1'
#
loop_
_entity.id
_entity.type
_entity.pdbx_description
1 polymer ?
#
loop_
_entity_poly.entity_id
_entity_poly.type
_entity_poly.pdbx_seq_one_letter_code
_entity_poly.pdbx_strand_id
1 'polypeptide(L)'
;MAKEEFLEDKRTQQAVIMSLIIIGEAATKVMDGYAEFVQAHSEVPWRNMRGMRNRIAHGYFDINLDVVWDTVQTALPELLKQLPAVRQDADDEDRNDYGMEP
;
A
#
# COMPACT_ATOMS: atom_id res chain seq x y z
N MET A 1 20.33 -5.86 3.58
CA MET A 1 20.76 -4.99 2.49
C MET A 1 20.93 -3.59 3.04
N ALA A 2 22.09 -2.97 2.83
CA ALA A 2 22.31 -1.56 3.16
C ALA A 2 21.71 -0.67 2.06
N LYS A 3 21.52 0.63 2.33
CA LYS A 3 20.95 1.56 1.35
C LYS A 3 21.83 1.65 0.10
N GLU A 4 23.14 1.69 0.29
CA GLU A 4 24.14 1.78 -0.78
C GLU A 4 24.06 0.55 -1.70
N GLU A 5 23.93 -0.65 -1.12
CA GLU A 5 23.75 -1.90 -1.85
C GLU A 5 22.44 -1.89 -2.67
N PHE A 6 21.35 -1.35 -2.10
CA PHE A 6 20.09 -1.17 -2.82
C PHE A 6 20.22 -0.20 -3.99
N LEU A 7 20.95 0.91 -3.84
CA LEU A 7 21.15 1.92 -4.89
C LEU A 7 21.99 1.39 -6.07
N GLU A 8 22.78 0.35 -5.85
CA GLU A 8 23.57 -0.31 -6.91
C GLU A 8 22.81 -1.49 -7.56
N ASP A 9 21.83 -2.09 -6.87
CA ASP A 9 21.05 -3.22 -7.38
C ASP A 9 19.77 -2.78 -8.14
N LYS A 10 19.94 -2.52 -9.44
CA LYS A 10 18.83 -2.16 -10.34
C LYS A 10 17.71 -3.20 -10.39
N ARG A 11 18.02 -4.49 -10.26
CA ARG A 11 17.01 -5.56 -10.31
C ARG A 11 16.12 -5.46 -9.09
N THR A 12 16.72 -5.31 -7.91
CA THR A 12 15.97 -5.13 -6.67
C THR A 12 15.17 -3.84 -6.69
N GLN A 13 15.73 -2.73 -7.18
CA GLN A 13 14.99 -1.47 -7.36
C GLN A 13 13.74 -1.67 -8.23
N GLN A 14 13.88 -2.28 -9.41
CA GLN A 14 12.75 -2.53 -10.30
C GLN A 14 11.67 -3.39 -9.66
N ALA A 15 12.08 -4.47 -8.96
CA ALA A 15 11.14 -5.33 -8.25
C ALA A 15 10.37 -4.57 -7.17
N VAL A 16 11.07 -3.79 -6.34
CA VAL A 16 10.46 -2.96 -5.29
C VAL A 16 9.51 -1.92 -5.87
N ILE A 17 9.93 -1.21 -6.91
CA ILE A 17 9.11 -0.19 -7.57
C ILE A 17 7.82 -0.80 -8.11
N MET A 18 7.90 -1.98 -8.75
CA MET A 18 6.72 -2.70 -9.22
C MET A 18 5.79 -3.11 -8.07
N SER A 19 6.33 -3.60 -6.96
CA SER A 19 5.54 -3.91 -5.77
C SER A 19 4.81 -2.67 -5.23
N LEU A 20 5.47 -1.52 -5.16
CA LEU A 20 4.85 -0.27 -4.70
C LEU A 20 3.72 0.21 -5.64
N ILE A 21 3.89 0.04 -6.95
CA ILE A 21 2.82 0.31 -7.93
C ILE A 21 1.60 -0.58 -7.64
N ILE A 22 1.81 -1.87 -7.45
CA ILE A 22 0.73 -2.84 -7.19
C ILE A 22 -0.02 -2.48 -5.90
N ILE A 23 0.71 -2.16 -4.83
CA ILE A 23 0.12 -1.74 -3.55
C ILE A 23 -0.72 -0.48 -3.73
N GLY A 24 -0.22 0.54 -4.44
CA GLY A 24 -0.98 1.76 -4.68
C GLY A 24 -2.21 1.58 -5.58
N GLU A 25 -2.15 0.67 -6.56
CA GLU A 25 -3.30 0.30 -7.38
C GLU A 25 -4.37 -0.43 -6.55
N ALA A 26 -3.96 -1.37 -5.68
CA ALA A 26 -4.86 -2.05 -4.77
C ALA A 26 -5.53 -1.07 -3.80
N ALA A 27 -4.75 -0.17 -3.18
CA ALA A 27 -5.29 0.88 -2.31
C ALA A 27 -6.30 1.78 -3.04
N THR A 28 -6.04 2.13 -4.31
CA THR A 28 -6.96 2.93 -5.13
C THR A 28 -8.29 2.21 -5.32
N LYS A 29 -8.27 0.92 -5.64
CA LYS A 29 -9.49 0.13 -5.80
C LYS A 29 -10.31 0.03 -4.51
N VAL A 30 -9.65 -0.14 -3.36
CA VAL A 30 -10.33 -0.15 -2.06
C VAL A 30 -10.99 1.20 -1.79
N MET A 31 -10.27 2.31 -2.01
CA MET A 31 -10.82 3.66 -1.85
C MET A 31 -12.01 3.95 -2.76
N ASP A 32 -11.94 3.51 -4.01
CA ASP A 32 -12.98 3.79 -5.00
C ASP A 32 -14.21 2.88 -4.82
N GLY A 33 -14.03 1.66 -4.30
CA GLY A 33 -15.11 0.67 -4.11
C GLY A 33 -15.74 0.62 -2.71
N TYR A 34 -14.99 1.00 -1.67
CA TYR A 34 -15.37 0.79 -0.27
C TYR A 34 -15.09 2.05 0.57
N ALA A 35 -15.75 3.16 0.22
CA ALA A 35 -15.50 4.47 0.83
C ALA A 35 -15.74 4.48 2.36
N GLU A 36 -16.79 3.79 2.83
CA GLU A 36 -17.12 3.70 4.25
C GLU A 36 -16.04 2.95 5.04
N PHE A 37 -15.57 1.80 4.51
CA PHE A 37 -14.47 1.04 5.07
C PHE A 37 -13.17 1.86 5.18
N VAL A 38 -12.85 2.61 4.13
CA VAL A 38 -11.68 3.52 4.13
C VAL A 38 -11.83 4.64 5.15
N GLN A 39 -13.05 5.12 5.39
CA GLN A 39 -13.32 6.12 6.42
C GLN A 39 -13.18 5.53 7.82
N ALA A 40 -13.65 4.30 8.04
CA ALA A 40 -13.50 3.57 9.30
C ALA A 40 -12.02 3.30 9.63
N HIS A 41 -11.22 2.93 8.64
CA HIS A 41 -9.79 2.64 8.77
C HIS A 41 -8.90 3.80 8.29
N SER A 42 -9.12 4.99 8.84
CA SER A 42 -8.40 6.21 8.46
C SER A 42 -6.92 6.24 8.89
N GLU A 43 -6.54 5.37 9.82
CA GLU A 43 -5.15 5.12 10.26
C GLU A 43 -4.29 4.50 9.17
N VAL A 44 -4.91 3.75 8.24
CA VAL A 44 -4.21 3.18 7.09
C VAL A 44 -3.94 4.28 6.06
N PRO A 45 -2.70 4.43 5.58
CA PRO A 45 -2.30 5.53 4.70
C PRO A 45 -2.73 5.31 3.23
N TRP A 46 -4.02 5.05 2.97
CA TRP A 46 -4.57 4.75 1.64
C TRP A 46 -4.19 5.78 0.57
N ARG A 47 -4.35 7.06 0.90
CA ARG A 47 -4.02 8.19 0.01
C ARG A 47 -2.54 8.24 -0.31
N ASN A 48 -1.67 7.90 0.64
CA ASN A 48 -0.22 7.90 0.40
C ASN A 48 0.18 6.74 -0.52
N MET A 49 -0.44 5.56 -0.37
CA MET A 49 -0.20 4.42 -1.27
C MET A 49 -0.61 4.76 -2.72
N ARG A 50 -1.80 5.35 -2.92
CA ARG A 50 -2.24 5.87 -4.23
C ARG A 50 -1.29 6.94 -4.77
N GLY A 51 -0.88 7.87 -3.91
CA GLY A 51 0.08 8.94 -4.24
C GLY A 51 1.43 8.39 -4.70
N MET A 52 1.95 7.35 -4.04
CA MET A 52 3.21 6.70 -4.41
C MET A 52 3.13 6.08 -5.80
N ARG A 53 2.05 5.35 -6.11
CA ARG A 53 1.81 4.81 -7.46
C ARG A 53 1.76 5.90 -8.51
N ASN A 54 1.05 7.01 -8.24
CA ASN A 54 0.98 8.12 -9.19
C ASN A 54 2.36 8.75 -9.44
N ARG A 55 3.13 8.97 -8.38
CA ARG A 55 4.49 9.54 -8.48
C ARG A 55 5.44 8.64 -9.27
N ILE A 56 5.38 7.32 -9.06
CA ILE A 56 6.17 6.34 -9.82
C ILE A 56 5.73 6.30 -11.29
N ALA A 57 4.42 6.22 -11.55
CA ALA A 57 3.89 6.09 -12.91
C ALA A 57 4.14 7.34 -13.78
N HIS A 58 4.14 8.53 -13.18
CA HIS A 58 4.43 9.79 -13.88
C HIS A 58 5.94 10.11 -13.98
N GLY A 59 6.80 9.41 -13.24
CA GLY A 59 8.22 9.75 -13.06
C GLY A 59 9.21 8.83 -13.77
N TYR A 60 8.87 8.27 -14.95
CA TYR A 60 9.64 7.21 -15.64
C TYR A 60 11.16 7.48 -15.83
N PHE A 61 11.64 8.71 -15.64
CA PHE A 61 13.07 9.07 -15.68
C PHE A 61 13.67 9.57 -14.35
N ASP A 62 12.87 9.89 -13.32
CA ASP A 62 13.33 10.56 -12.09
C ASP A 62 12.65 9.99 -10.82
N ILE A 63 12.52 8.67 -10.75
CA ILE A 63 12.11 8.01 -9.50
C ILE A 63 13.19 8.28 -8.45
N ASN A 64 12.83 9.06 -7.43
CA ASN A 64 13.70 9.29 -6.29
C ASN A 64 13.82 8.00 -5.47
N LEU A 65 14.95 7.29 -5.63
CA LEU A 65 15.24 6.03 -4.94
C LEU A 65 15.39 6.18 -3.43
N ASP A 66 15.70 7.38 -2.91
CA ASP A 66 15.71 7.64 -1.47
C ASP A 66 14.30 7.55 -0.88
N VAL A 67 13.30 8.08 -1.60
CA VAL A 67 11.88 7.97 -1.19
C VAL A 67 11.42 6.52 -1.27
N VAL A 68 11.82 5.77 -2.30
CA VAL A 68 11.51 4.34 -2.41
C VAL A 68 12.11 3.57 -1.23
N TRP A 69 13.39 3.82 -0.94
CA TRP A 69 14.09 3.19 0.17
C TRP A 69 13.42 3.50 1.51
N ASP A 70 13.15 4.77 1.81
CA ASP A 70 12.46 5.16 3.04
C ASP A 70 11.08 4.50 3.14
N THR A 71 10.29 4.51 2.07
CA THR A 71 8.97 3.85 2.03
C THR A 71 9.08 2.36 2.41
N VAL A 72 10.10 1.66 1.90
CA VAL A 72 10.31 0.24 2.20
C VAL A 72 10.78 0.02 3.64
N GLN A 73 11.63 0.89 4.17
CA GLN A 73 12.23 0.70 5.50
C GLN A 73 11.35 1.20 6.65
N THR A 74 10.44 2.17 6.39
CA THR A 74 9.68 2.85 7.44
C THR A 74 8.18 2.67 7.24
N ALA A 75 7.64 3.14 6.12
CA ALA A 75 6.21 3.18 5.88
C ALA A 75 5.58 1.78 5.70
N LEU A 76 6.24 0.88 4.94
CA LEU A 76 5.73 -0.48 4.72
C LEU A 76 5.69 -1.33 6.00
N PRO A 77 6.73 -1.37 6.85
CA PRO A 77 6.67 -2.08 8.11
C PRO A 77 5.55 -1.57 9.04
N GLU A 78 5.29 -0.26 9.03
CA GLU A 78 4.20 0.29 9.84
C GLU A 78 2.83 -0.10 9.29
N LEU A 79 2.64 -0.01 7.96
CA LEU A 79 1.44 -0.51 7.30
C LEU A 79 1.17 -1.98 7.62
N LEU A 80 2.21 -2.84 7.57
CA LEU A 80 2.09 -4.26 7.86
C LEU A 80 1.60 -4.57 9.28
N LYS A 81 1.83 -3.68 10.26
CA LYS A 81 1.30 -3.84 11.62
C LYS A 81 -0.20 -3.53 11.70
N GLN A 82 -0.70 -2.66 10.84
CA GLN A 82 -2.10 -2.22 10.83
C GLN A 82 -3.00 -3.21 10.09
N LEU A 83 -2.50 -3.79 8.98
CA LEU A 83 -3.29 -4.66 8.09
C LEU A 83 -3.97 -5.88 8.76
N PRO A 84 -3.38 -6.57 9.77
CA PRO A 84 -4.05 -7.69 10.39
C PRO A 84 -5.40 -7.34 11.04
N ALA A 85 -5.48 -6.20 11.72
CA ALA A 85 -6.71 -5.74 12.35
C ALA A 85 -7.76 -5.35 11.29
N VAL A 86 -7.33 -4.58 10.29
CA VAL A 86 -8.17 -4.15 9.16
C VAL A 86 -8.73 -5.33 8.38
N ARG A 87 -7.92 -6.38 8.16
CA ARG A 87 -8.38 -7.61 7.50
C ARG A 87 -9.39 -8.37 8.35
N GLN A 88 -9.18 -8.44 9.66
CA GLN A 88 -10.12 -9.12 10.55
C GLN A 88 -11.49 -8.43 10.55
N ASP A 89 -11.53 -7.10 10.63
CA ASP A 89 -12.79 -6.35 10.54
C ASP A 89 -13.50 -6.59 9.20
N ALA A 90 -12.76 -6.62 8.08
CA ALA A 90 -13.33 -6.94 6.77
C ALA A 90 -13.93 -8.35 6.70
N ASP A 91 -13.25 -9.36 7.28
CA ASP A 91 -13.74 -10.75 7.31
C ASP A 91 -14.99 -10.88 8.22
N ASP A 92 -15.10 -10.06 9.27
CA ASP A 92 -16.23 -10.06 10.20
C ASP A 92 -17.45 -9.32 9.64
N GLU A 93 -17.25 -8.25 8.84
CA GLU A 93 -18.32 -7.59 8.08
C GLU A 93 -18.95 -8.53 7.03
N ASP A 94 -18.13 -9.25 6.26
CA ASP A 94 -18.59 -10.22 5.27
C ASP A 94 -19.44 -11.34 5.92
N ARG A 95 -19.10 -11.75 7.15
CA ARG A 95 -19.88 -12.75 7.90
C ARG A 95 -21.22 -12.24 8.40
N ASN A 96 -21.31 -10.95 8.73
CA ASN A 96 -22.54 -10.36 9.24
C ASN A 96 -23.56 -10.09 8.11
N ASP A 97 -23.12 -9.89 6.87
CA ASP A 97 -24.01 -9.71 5.70
C ASP A 97 -24.75 -11.01 5.33
N TYR A 98 -24.16 -12.18 5.57
CA TYR A 98 -24.79 -13.49 5.38
C TYR A 98 -25.64 -13.98 6.59
N GLY A 99 -25.75 -13.18 7.66
CA GLY A 99 -26.39 -13.55 8.93
C GLY A 99 -27.87 -13.14 9.08
N MET A 100 -28.46 -12.45 8.11
CA MET A 100 -29.88 -12.07 8.13
C MET A 100 -30.61 -12.55 6.87
N GLU A 101 -31.08 -13.79 6.89
CA GLU A 101 -32.34 -14.13 6.22
C GLU A 101 -33.45 -14.28 7.29
N PRO A 102 -34.66 -13.73 7.06
CA PRO A 102 -35.80 -13.88 7.97
C PRO A 102 -36.34 -15.32 8.04
#